data_AF-A0A496XI83-F1
#
_entry.id   AF-A0A496XI83-F1
#
_cell.length_a   1.000
_cell.length_b   1.000
_cell.length_c   1.000
_cell.angle_alpha   90.00
_cell.angle_beta   90.00
_cell.angle_gamma   90.00
#
_symmetry.space_group_name_H-M   'P 1'
#
loop_
_entity.id
_entity.type
_entity.pdbx_description
1 polymer ?
#
loop_
_entity_poly.entity_id
_entity_poly.type
_entity_poly.pdbx_seq_one_letter_code
_entity_poly.pdbx_strand_id
1 'polypeptide(L)' 'MKHEVIETNIGLMIILTIVALSFGTLVELVPLMFAKETHEPIAGLKPLPALELEGRDIYIREGCNTCHSQMIRPLRAET' A
#
# COMPACT_ATOMS: atom_id res chain seq x y z
N MET A 1 35.86 -4.12 12.00
CA MET A 1 35.02 -4.54 10.85
C MET A 1 35.57 -3.86 9.60
N LYS A 2 35.90 -4.61 8.54
CA LYS A 2 36.48 -4.04 7.31
C LYS A 2 35.36 -3.55 6.38
N HIS A 3 34.82 -2.35 6.65
CA HIS A 3 33.78 -1.74 5.82
C HIS A 3 34.29 -1.35 4.42
N GLU A 4 35.60 -1.13 4.28
CA GLU A 4 36.31 -0.80 3.04
C GLU A 4 35.96 -1.72 1.86
N VAL A 5 35.72 -3.01 2.10
CA VAL A 5 35.38 -3.99 1.04
C VAL A 5 33.99 -3.71 0.43
N ILE A 6 33.05 -3.23 1.23
CA ILE A 6 31.68 -2.90 0.77
C ILE A 6 31.70 -1.53 0.10
N GLU A 7 32.38 -0.56 0.72
CA GLU A 7 32.43 0.84 0.24
C GLU A 7 33.15 0.98 -1.11
N THR A 8 34.14 0.12 -1.38
CA THR A 8 34.90 0.15 -2.65
C THR A 8 34.29 -0.69 -3.77
N ASN A 9 33.23 -1.47 -3.48
CA ASN A 9 32.57 -2.34 -4.46
C ASN A 9 31.09 -1.96 -4.63
N ILE A 10 30.79 -1.21 -5.70
CA ILE A 10 29.44 -0.73 -5.97
C ILE A 10 28.41 -1.85 -6.18
N GLY A 11 28.82 -2.98 -6.79
CA GLY A 11 27.92 -4.11 -6.99
C GLY A 11 27.52 -4.77 -5.67
N LEU A 12 28.48 -4.96 -4.77
CA LEU A 12 28.24 -5.49 -3.42
C LEU A 12 27.35 -4.55 -2.61
N MET A 13 27.62 -3.23 -2.66
CA MET A 13 26.82 -2.23 -1.97
C MET A 13 25.36 -2.19 -2.44
N ILE A 14 25.10 -2.29 -3.75
CA ILE A 14 23.74 -2.33 -4.31
C ILE A 14 22.98 -3.55 -3.79
N ILE A 15 23.60 -4.74 -3.83
CA ILE A 15 22.96 -5.97 -3.37
C ILE A 15 22.60 -5.88 -1.89
N LEU A 16 23.54 -5.44 -1.05
CA LEU A 16 23.30 -5.30 0.39
C LEU A 16 22.22 -4.27 0.70
N THR A 17 22.15 -3.19 -0.07
CA THR A 17 21.09 -2.17 0.07
C THR A 17 19.71 -2.72 -0.29
N ILE A 18 19.60 -3.46 -1.41
CA ILE A 18 18.34 -4.10 -1.82
C ILE A 18 17.87 -5.07 -0.74
N VAL A 19 18.79 -5.90 -0.22
CA VAL A 19 18.48 -6.84 0.86
C VAL A 19 18.02 -6.09 2.11
N ALA A 20 18.73 -5.06 2.54
CA ALA A 20 18.37 -4.26 3.70
C ALA A 20 16.97 -3.62 3.57
N LEU A 21 16.66 -2.99 2.42
CA LEU A 21 15.37 -2.36 2.16
C LEU A 21 14.23 -3.38 2.06
N SER A 22 14.50 -4.56 1.50
CA SER A 22 13.48 -5.62 1.33
C SER A 22 12.86 -6.09 2.64
N PHE A 23 13.60 -6.02 3.76
CA PHE A 23 13.07 -6.39 5.06
C PHE A 23 11.89 -5.51 5.50
N GLY A 24 11.89 -4.22 5.16
CA GLY A 24 10.76 -3.33 5.42
C GLY A 24 9.50 -3.81 4.70
N THR A 25 9.61 -4.03 3.38
CA THR A 25 8.52 -4.57 2.57
C THR A 25 8.04 -5.93 3.10
N LEU A 26 8.96 -6.81 3.49
CA LEU A 26 8.60 -8.13 4.02
C LEU A 26 7.82 -8.05 5.34
N VAL A 27 8.21 -7.17 6.26
CA VAL A 27 7.55 -7.06 7.56
C VAL A 27 6.22 -6.33 7.47
N GLU A 28 6.07 -5.36 6.56
CA GLU A 28 4.84 -4.57 6.45
C GLU A 28 3.81 -5.18 5.49
N LEU A 29 4.22 -5.62 4.29
CA LEU A 29 3.29 -6.09 3.26
C LEU A 29 2.88 -7.56 3.47
N VAL A 30 3.83 -8.44 3.79
CA VAL A 30 3.56 -9.89 3.81
C VAL A 30 2.52 -10.26 4.86
N PRO A 31 2.58 -9.77 6.13
CA PRO A 31 1.54 -10.10 7.11
C PRO A 31 0.15 -9.60 6.72
N LEU A 32 0.06 -8.43 6.07
CA LEU A 32 -1.22 -7.87 5.63
C LEU A 32 -1.90 -8.75 4.57
N MET A 33 -1.14 -9.41 3.69
CA MET A 33 -1.69 -10.34 2.68
C MET A 33 -2.41 -11.56 3.29
N PHE A 34 -2.13 -11.87 4.56
CA PHE A 34 -2.74 -13.00 5.28
C PHE A 34 -3.69 -12.57 6.40
N ALA A 35 -3.83 -11.26 6.64
CA ALA A 35 -4.72 -10.72 7.66
C ALA A 35 -6.17 -10.72 7.16
N LYS A 36 -7.05 -11.51 7.79
CA LYS A 36 -8.46 -11.62 7.36
C LYS A 36 -9.20 -10.28 7.39
N GLU A 37 -8.93 -9.46 8.40
CA GLU A 37 -9.56 -8.15 8.60
C GLU A 37 -9.37 -7.18 7.42
N THR A 38 -8.33 -7.37 6.60
CA THR A 38 -8.05 -6.52 5.43
C THR A 38 -8.48 -7.16 4.10
N HIS A 39 -8.92 -8.42 4.11
CA HIS A 39 -9.25 -9.18 2.90
C HIS A 39 -10.72 -9.60 2.81
N GLU A 40 -11.42 -9.75 3.94
CA GLU A 40 -12.82 -10.15 3.95
C GLU A 40 -13.73 -8.92 3.78
N PRO A 41 -14.55 -8.83 2.72
CA PRO A 41 -15.50 -7.75 2.55
C PRO A 41 -16.63 -7.84 3.58
N ILE A 42 -17.23 -6.70 3.93
CA ILE A 42 -18.41 -6.68 4.80
C ILE A 42 -19.56 -7.50 4.20
N ALA A 43 -20.40 -8.06 5.07
CA ALA A 43 -21.52 -8.89 4.65
C ALA A 43 -22.46 -8.15 3.68
N GLY A 44 -22.74 -8.76 2.53
CA GLY A 44 -23.64 -8.23 1.51
C GLY A 44 -23.00 -7.25 0.51
N LEU A 45 -21.73 -6.90 0.67
CA LEU A 45 -21.01 -6.08 -0.31
C LEU A 45 -20.86 -6.86 -1.63
N LYS A 46 -21.24 -6.21 -2.73
CA LYS A 46 -21.11 -6.74 -4.09
C LYS A 46 -20.13 -5.89 -4.89
N PRO A 47 -19.46 -6.44 -5.91
CA PRO A 47 -18.71 -5.64 -6.87
C PRO A 47 -19.58 -4.57 -7.52
N LEU A 48 -18.97 -3.45 -7.87
CA LEU A 48 -19.66 -2.34 -8.55
C LEU A 48 -20.23 -2.83 -9.90
N PRO A 49 -21.48 -2.50 -10.24
CA PRO A 49 -22.03 -2.73 -11.58
C PRO A 49 -21.28 -1.88 -12.61
N ALA A 50 -21.38 -2.26 -13.89
CA ALA A 50 -20.60 -1.66 -14.98
C ALA A 50 -20.67 -0.12 -15.03
N LEU A 51 -21.86 0.46 -14.81
CA LEU A 51 -22.04 1.92 -14.84
C LEU A 51 -21.35 2.62 -13.65
N GLU A 52 -21.41 2.03 -12.45
CA GLU A 52 -20.76 2.60 -11.26
C GLU A 52 -19.25 2.41 -11.32
N LEU A 53 -18.77 1.31 -11.91
CA LEU A 53 -17.35 1.09 -12.15
C LEU A 53 -16.79 2.14 -13.11
N GLU A 54 -17.47 2.42 -14.21
CA GLU A 54 -17.10 3.54 -15.12
C GLU A 54 -17.15 4.89 -14.38
N GLY A 55 -18.17 5.09 -13.54
CA GLY A 55 -18.26 6.28 -12.69
C GLY A 55 -17.05 6.46 -11.75
N ARG A 56 -16.53 5.37 -11.17
CA ARG A 56 -15.31 5.37 -10.36
C ARG A 56 -14.07 5.74 -11.19
N ASP A 57 -13.98 5.24 -12.41
CA ASP A 57 -12.84 5.56 -13.29
C ASP A 57 -12.87 7.04 -13.70
N ILE A 58 -14.06 7.61 -13.93
CA ILE A 58 -14.25 9.05 -14.10
C ILE A 58 -13.85 9.82 -12.83
N TYR A 59 -14.28 9.37 -11.65
CA TYR A 59 -13.92 9.99 -10.36
C TYR A 59 -12.39 10.08 -10.17
N ILE A 60 -11.66 9.04 -10.56
CA ILE A 60 -10.19 9.03 -10.52
C ILE A 60 -9.61 9.96 -11.60
N ARG A 61 -10.14 9.92 -12.83
CA ARG A 61 -9.68 10.73 -13.96
C ARG A 61 -9.79 12.24 -13.69
N GLU A 62 -10.90 12.66 -13.09
CA GLU A 62 -11.13 14.07 -12.74
C GLU A 62 -10.39 14.49 -11.45
N GLY A 63 -9.61 13.59 -10.84
CA GLY A 63 -8.81 13.88 -9.65
C GLY A 63 -9.65 14.18 -8.41
N CYS A 64 -10.90 13.71 -8.34
CA CYS A 64 -11.79 14.00 -7.21
C CYS A 64 -11.18 13.55 -5.87
N ASN A 65 -10.38 12.46 -5.87
CA ASN A 65 -9.62 11.98 -4.71
C ASN A 65 -8.56 12.97 -4.16
N THR A 66 -8.21 14.01 -4.92
CA THR A 66 -7.26 15.05 -4.48
C THR A 66 -7.91 16.03 -3.50
N CYS A 67 -9.23 16.20 -3.58
CA CYS A 67 -10.01 17.08 -2.70
C CYS A 67 -10.96 16.32 -1.76
N HIS A 68 -11.37 15.10 -2.10
CA HIS A 68 -12.36 14.33 -1.36
C HIS A 68 -11.78 13.06 -0.73
N SER A 69 -11.87 12.98 0.60
CA SER A 69 -11.49 11.80 1.38
C SER A 69 -12.59 10.74 1.35
N GLN A 70 -12.20 9.46 1.37
CA GLN A 70 -13.10 8.31 1.35
C GLN A 70 -12.84 7.36 2.55
N MET A 71 -12.28 7.91 3.63
CA MET A 71 -11.98 7.19 4.85
C MET A 71 -12.33 8.07 6.05
N ILE A 72 -13.42 7.72 6.73
CA ILE A 72 -13.84 8.36 7.99
C ILE A 72 -12.95 7.82 9.10
N ARG A 73 -12.36 8.70 9.92
CA ARG A 73 -11.50 8.26 11.03
C ARG A 73 -12.36 7.97 12.26
N PRO A 74 -11.91 7.09 13.17
CA PRO A 74 -12.63 6.76 14.39
C PRO A 74 -12.49 7.85 15.47
N LEU A 75 -12.78 9.10 15.13
CA LEU A 75 -12.76 10.25 16.02
C LEU A 75 -14.18 10.69 16.36
N ARG A 76 -14.42 11.09 17.61
CA ARG A 76 -15.76 11.56 18.08
C ARG A 76 -16.35 12.70 17.24
N ALA A 77 -15.52 13.47 16.56
CA ALA A 77 -15.97 14.61 15.74
C ALA A 77 -16.40 14.23 14.32
N GLU A 78 -16.08 13.01 13.87
CA GLU A 78 -16.32 12.54 12.49
C GLU A 78 -17.43 11.48 12.40
N THR A 79 -18.05 11.12 13.53
CA THR A 79 -19.14 10.13 13.67
C THR A 79 -20.30 10.69 14.46
#